data_AF-A0A7W0H6R6-F1
#
_entry.id   AF-A0A7W0H6R6-F1
#
_cell.length_a   1.000
_cell.length_b   1.000
_cell.length_c   1.000
_cell.angle_alpha   90.00
_cell.angle_beta   90.00
_cell.angle_gamma   90.00
#
_symmetry.space_group_name_H-M   'P 1'
#
loop_
_entity.id
_entity.type
_entity.pdbx_description
1 polymer ?
#
loop_
_entity_poly.entity_id
_entity_poly.type
_entity_poly.pdbx_seq_one_letter_code
_entity_poly.pdbx_strand_id
1 'polypeptide(L)' 'MSAPGHPRVLLLHNRYRFEGGEERSVALQLRALANAGVVHRLLERRSTETGRLRAAAALLRGGDTGEEVAAAVR' A
#
# COMPACT_ATOMS: atom_id res chain seq x y z
N MET A 1 -18.02 -5.53 14.44
CA MET A 1 -16.92 -5.69 15.42
C MET A 1 -16.13 -6.93 15.02
N SER A 2 -14.85 -6.80 14.64
CA SER A 2 -14.02 -7.99 14.39
C SER A 2 -13.84 -8.78 15.68
N ALA A 3 -13.92 -10.11 15.57
CA ALA A 3 -13.58 -11.01 16.68
C ALA A 3 -12.11 -10.80 17.11
N PRO A 4 -11.79 -10.84 18.41
CA PRO A 4 -10.42 -10.74 18.88
C PRO A 4 -9.59 -11.90 18.31
N GLY A 5 -8.47 -11.58 17.62
CA GLY A 5 -7.49 -12.57 17.14
C GLY A 5 -7.16 -12.54 15.64
N HIS A 6 -7.91 -11.80 14.80
CA HIS A 6 -7.57 -11.73 13.38
C HIS A 6 -6.47 -10.70 13.07
N PRO A 7 -5.46 -11.04 12.24
CA PRO A 7 -4.42 -10.10 11.84
C PRO A 7 -5.03 -8.90 11.08
N ARG A 8 -4.42 -7.72 11.25
CA ARG A 8 -4.72 -6.54 10.43
C ARG A 8 -3.64 -6.41 9.37
N VAL A 9 -4.03 -6.22 8.11
CA VAL A 9 -3.08 -6.20 6.99
C VAL A 9 -3.15 -4.85 6.25
N LEU A 10 -2.00 -4.20 6.07
CA LEU A 10 -1.88 -3.04 5.17
C LEU A 10 -1.09 -3.46 3.94
N LEU A 11 -1.72 -3.42 2.76
CA LEU A 11 -1.03 -3.61 1.49
C LEU A 11 -0.49 -2.26 1.00
N LEU A 12 0.79 -2.22 0.67
CA LEU A 12 1.45 -1.06 0.06
C LEU A 12 1.75 -1.38 -1.39
N HIS A 13 1.29 -0.54 -2.32
CA HIS A 13 1.54 -0.73 -3.74
C HIS A 13 1.97 0.57 -4.41
N ASN A 14 3.15 0.56 -5.05
CA ASN A 14 3.58 1.64 -5.93
C ASN A 14 3.15 1.31 -7.36
N ARG A 15 2.19 2.07 -7.89
CA ARG A 15 1.79 2.02 -9.30
C ARG A 15 2.85 2.67 -10.16
N TYR A 16 3.46 1.87 -11.02
CA TYR A 16 4.37 2.35 -12.05
C TYR A 16 3.62 2.82 -13.29
N ARG A 17 4.35 3.45 -14.22
CA ARG A 17 3.80 4.15 -15.38
C ARG A 17 3.11 3.24 -16.40
N PHE A 18 3.36 1.94 -16.33
CA PHE A 18 2.76 0.91 -17.17
C PHE A 18 1.96 -0.03 -16.28
N GLU A 19 0.66 -0.16 -16.55
CA GLU A 19 -0.19 -1.12 -15.87
C GLU A 19 0.17 -2.55 -16.30
N GLY A 20 0.21 -3.50 -15.36
CA GLY A 20 0.76 -4.83 -15.60
C GLY A 20 0.18 -5.93 -14.71
N GLY A 21 0.98 -6.97 -14.48
CA GLY A 21 0.58 -8.13 -13.67
C GLY A 21 0.48 -7.83 -12.18
N GLU A 22 1.12 -6.77 -11.71
CA GLU A 22 1.16 -6.39 -10.30
C GLU A 22 -0.20 -5.93 -9.80
N GLU A 23 -0.94 -5.11 -10.57
CA GLU A 23 -2.28 -4.65 -10.22
C GLU A 23 -3.26 -5.83 -10.12
N ARG A 24 -3.11 -6.83 -11.00
CA ARG A 24 -3.89 -8.07 -10.91
C ARG A 24 -3.54 -8.85 -9.65
N SER A 25 -2.25 -8.93 -9.30
CA SER A 25 -1.80 -9.59 -8.07
C SER A 25 -2.35 -8.90 -6.82
N VAL A 26 -2.29 -7.57 -6.76
CA VAL A 26 -2.86 -6.76 -5.66
C VAL A 26 -4.37 -7.01 -5.55
N ALA A 27 -5.09 -6.99 -6.67
CA ALA A 27 -6.53 -7.27 -6.67
C ALA A 27 -6.86 -8.70 -6.17
N LEU A 28 -6.05 -9.70 -6.55
CA LEU A 28 -6.21 -11.08 -6.05
C LEU A 28 -5.94 -11.18 -4.54
N GLN A 29 -4.91 -10.50 -4.05
CA GLN A 29 -4.57 -10.49 -2.62
C GLN A 29 -5.68 -9.82 -1.78
N LEU A 30 -6.22 -8.69 -2.24
CA LEU A 30 -7.35 -8.02 -1.55
C LEU A 30 -8.59 -8.91 -1.50
N ARG A 31 -8.91 -9.59 -2.60
CA ARG A 31 -10.00 -10.57 -2.62
C ARG A 31 -9.77 -11.72 -1.64
N ALA A 32 -8.55 -12.26 -1.58
CA ALA A 32 -8.22 -13.32 -0.64
C ALA A 32 -8.39 -12.88 0.83
N LEU A 33 -7.95 -11.67 1.17
CA LEU A 33 -8.10 -11.11 2.51
C LEU A 33 -9.56 -10.85 2.86
N ALA A 34 -10.35 -10.33 1.92
CA ALA A 34 -11.79 -10.14 2.10
C ALA A 34 -12.51 -11.47 2.34
N ASN A 35 -12.22 -12.49 1.53
CA ASN A 35 -12.81 -13.83 1.66
C ASN A 35 -12.43 -14.50 2.99
N ALA A 36 -11.25 -14.19 3.54
CA ALA A 36 -10.79 -14.68 4.83
C ALA A 36 -11.35 -13.88 6.03
N GLY A 37 -12.16 -12.85 5.80
CA GLY A 37 -12.66 -11.96 6.86
C GLY A 37 -11.56 -11.14 7.55
N VAL A 38 -10.40 -10.99 6.89
CA VAL A 38 -9.24 -10.27 7.43
C VAL A 38 -9.43 -8.77 7.23
N VAL A 39 -9.28 -8.00 8.30
CA VAL A 39 -9.31 -6.53 8.23
C VAL A 39 -8.10 -6.07 7.44
N HIS A 40 -8.32 -5.41 6.31
CA HIS A 40 -7.25 -4.95 5.46
C HIS A 40 -7.51 -3.57 4.87
N ARG A 41 -6.42 -2.88 4.49
CA ARG A 41 -6.46 -1.65 3.68
C ARG A 41 -5.40 -1.71 2.60
N LEU A 42 -5.62 -0.96 1.53
CA LEU A 42 -4.65 -0.72 0.47
C LEU A 42 -4.22 0.74 0.54
N LEU A 43 -2.91 0.98 0.53
CA LEU A 43 -2.34 2.30 0.29
C LEU A 43 -1.56 2.25 -1.03
N GLU A 44 -2.07 2.96 -2.04
CA GLU A 44 -1.43 3.08 -3.35
C GLU A 44 -0.71 4.41 -3.49
N ARG A 45 0.45 4.41 -4.14
CA ARG A 45 1.10 5.63 -4.63
C ARG A 45 1.38 5.51 -6.11
N ARG A 46 1.21 6.60 -6.86
CA ARG A 46 1.59 6.65 -8.27
C ARG A 46 2.96 7.28 -8.40
N SER A 47 3.89 6.55 -9.02
CA SER A 47 5.25 7.07 -9.27
C SER A 47 5.24 8.33 -10.17
N THR A 48 4.18 8.55 -10.95
CA THR A 48 4.00 9.77 -11.77
C THR A 48 3.69 11.01 -10.95
N GLU A 49 3.20 10.87 -9.73
CA GLU A 49 2.86 11.98 -8.83
C GLU A 49 4.07 12.45 -8.01
N THR A 50 5.18 11.70 -8.06
CA THR A 50 6.43 12.03 -7.38
C THR A 50 7.47 12.57 -8.37
N GLY A 51 7.82 13.85 -8.26
CA GLY A 51 8.90 14.45 -9.07
C GLY A 51 10.27 13.82 -8.79
N ARG A 52 11.14 13.76 -9.82
CA ARG A 52 12.48 13.12 -9.75
C ARG A 52 13.32 13.58 -8.54
N LEU A 53 13.31 14.88 -8.24
CA LEU A 53 14.06 15.45 -7.11
C LEU A 53 13.52 14.98 -5.76
N ARG A 54 12.18 14.89 -5.62
CA ARG A 54 11.55 14.41 -4.38
C ARG A 54 11.80 12.93 -4.16
N ALA A 55 11.76 12.12 -5.23
CA ALA A 55 12.10 10.71 -5.16
C ALA A 55 13.56 10.47 -4.73
N ALA A 56 14.50 11.24 -5.28
CA ALA A 56 15.91 11.18 -4.90
C ALA A 56 16.12 11.58 -3.42
N ALA A 57 15.49 12.66 -2.97
CA ALA A 57 15.55 13.08 -1.57
C ALA A 57 14.93 12.04 -0.62
N ALA A 58 13.80 11.43 -1.00
CA ALA A 58 13.17 10.36 -0.25
C ALA A 58 14.11 9.15 -0.09
N LEU A 59 14.81 8.75 -1.16
CA LEU A 59 15.80 7.66 -1.10
C LEU A 59 16.92 7.96 -0.10
N LEU A 60 17.46 9.18 -0.14
CA LEU A 60 18.53 9.60 0.79
C LEU A 60 18.07 9.68 2.25
N ARG A 61 16.78 9.97 2.48
CA ARG A 61 16.17 10.04 3.83
C ARG A 61 15.65 8.69 4.33
N GLY A 62 15.73 7.62 3.54
CA GLY A 62 15.15 6.32 3.88
C GLY A 62 13.61 6.26 3.77
N GLY A 63 12.99 7.21 3.08
CA GLY A 63 11.55 7.34 2.91
C GLY A 63 11.07 8.80 3.03
N ASP A 64 9.81 9.06 2.70
CA ASP A 64 9.22 10.44 2.75
C ASP A 64 7.82 10.50 3.36
N THR A 65 7.22 9.35 3.76
CA THR A 65 5.76 9.26 4.00
C THR A 65 5.37 8.41 5.20
N GLY A 66 6.18 8.41 6.27
CA GLY A 66 5.85 7.67 7.50
C GLY A 66 4.49 8.06 8.10
N GLU A 67 4.10 9.33 7.98
CA GLU A 67 2.81 9.83 8.48
C GLU A 67 1.60 9.29 7.69
N GLU A 68 1.71 9.14 6.36
CA GLU A 68 0.66 8.56 5.52
C GLU A 68 0.41 7.09 5.91
N VAL A 69 1.49 6.33 6.16
CA VAL A 69 1.39 4.95 6.66
C VAL A 69 0.75 4.93 8.06
N ALA A 70 1.18 5.82 8.95
CA ALA A 70 0.63 5.94 10.30
C ALA A 70 -0.87 6.31 10.31
N ALA A 71 -1.35 7.07 9.32
CA ALA A 71 -2.77 7.34 9.13
C ALA A 71 -3.51 6.11 8.58
N ALA A 72 -2.89 5.37 7.64
CA ALA A 72 -3.49 4.18 7.05
C ALA A 72 -3.65 3.01 8.04
N VAL A 73 -2.82 2.92 9.09
CA VAL A 73 -2.89 1.85 10.12
C VAL A 73 -3.80 2.17 11.31
N ARG A 74 -4.22 3.42 11.49
CA ARG A 74 -5.21 3.81 12.51
C ARG A 74 -6.59 3.31 12.08
#